data_AF-A0A8W8NJN7-F1
#
_entry.id   AF-A0A8W8NJN7-F1
#
_cell.length_a   1.000
_cell.length_b   1.000
_cell.length_c   1.000
_cell.angle_alpha   90.00
_cell.angle_beta   90.00
_cell.angle_gamma   90.00
#
_symmetry.space_group_name_H-M   'P 1'
#
loop_
_entity.id
_entity.type
_entity.pdbx_description
1 polymer ?
#
loop_
_entity_poly.entity_id
_entity_poly.type
_entity_poly.pdbx_seq_one_letter_code
_entity_poly.pdbx_strand_id
1 'polypeptide(L)'
;MTCIKETRDFFLWCISVIYLIAFSSLYVQLPGLFGDNGIMPANLAIGSKEITSWEELLEGQPTLLRLMPKLGLSTETGMDLLCILGILISFCCVVFYSARDMVSFTLLWMMYLSLYQVGQTFLWFQWDILLLETGFLTILVAPLNLQFFSSRHHHHDRISLWLVRWLLFRLMFASGVVKLTSGCPTWWGLTALTVHFESQCIPTALAWFFHHLPQWFLKLSCVATYLIEIPIPLLFFSPVKSMRMFAFYSQGESSVNSTL
;
A
#
# COMPACT_ATOMS: atom_id res chain seq x y z
N MET A 1 -26.37 8.01 8.81
CA MET A 1 -25.21 8.91 8.62
C MET A 1 -24.10 8.66 9.64
N THR A 2 -24.42 8.37 10.91
CA THR A 2 -23.44 8.00 11.96
C THR A 2 -22.55 6.81 11.55
N CYS A 3 -23.15 5.71 11.09
CA CYS A 3 -22.40 4.51 10.66
C CYS A 3 -21.34 4.78 9.57
N ILE A 4 -21.59 5.73 8.65
CA ILE A 4 -20.63 6.04 7.56
C ILE A 4 -19.43 6.83 8.10
N LYS A 5 -19.66 7.73 9.06
CA LYS A 5 -18.59 8.49 9.73
C LYS A 5 -17.68 7.54 10.50
N GLU A 6 -18.26 6.65 11.32
CA GLU A 6 -17.49 5.64 12.06
C GLU A 6 -16.64 4.76 11.14
N THR A 7 -17.20 4.27 10.03
CA THR A 7 -16.44 3.44 9.08
C THR A 7 -15.29 4.21 8.44
N ARG A 8 -15.53 5.46 8.05
CA ARG A 8 -14.50 6.33 7.47
C ARG A 8 -13.38 6.61 8.47
N ASP A 9 -13.75 6.96 9.70
CA ASP A 9 -12.78 7.36 10.72
C ASP A 9 -11.94 6.17 11.21
N PHE A 10 -12.55 4.98 11.25
CA PHE A 10 -11.85 3.72 11.47
C PHE A 10 -10.87 3.40 10.33
N PHE A 11 -11.31 3.56 9.08
CA PHE A 11 -10.44 3.38 7.91
C PHE A 11 -9.23 4.32 7.93
N LEU A 12 -9.45 5.61 8.19
CA LEU A 12 -8.36 6.59 8.31
C LEU A 12 -7.40 6.22 9.45
N TRP A 13 -7.93 5.78 10.59
CA TRP A 13 -7.12 5.32 11.71
C TRP A 13 -6.26 4.09 11.35
N CYS A 14 -6.83 3.09 10.69
CA CYS A 14 -6.08 1.92 10.21
C CYS A 14 -4.93 2.32 9.28
N ILE A 15 -5.18 3.25 8.34
CA ILE A 15 -4.13 3.74 7.44
C ILE A 15 -3.04 4.51 8.19
N SER A 16 -3.39 5.31 9.21
CA SER A 16 -2.39 5.96 10.06
C SER A 16 -1.50 4.95 10.78
N VAL A 17 -2.06 3.85 11.29
CA VAL A 17 -1.28 2.75 11.89
C VAL A 17 -0.36 2.10 10.86
N ILE A 18 -0.85 1.85 9.64
CA ILE A 18 -0.03 1.26 8.56
C ILE A 18 1.13 2.18 8.21
N TYR A 19 0.90 3.49 8.05
CA TYR A 19 1.98 4.46 7.82
C TYR A 19 3.00 4.47 8.97
N LEU A 20 2.53 4.45 10.22
CA LEU A 20 3.42 4.41 11.38
C LEU A 20 4.34 3.18 11.35
N ILE A 21 3.79 2.01 11.05
CA ILE A 21 4.56 0.76 10.92
C ILE A 21 5.53 0.85 9.73
N ALA A 22 5.07 1.35 8.58
CA ALA A 22 5.89 1.45 7.38
C ALA A 22 7.09 2.38 7.57
N PHE A 23 6.88 3.60 8.09
CA PHE A 23 7.99 4.53 8.36
C PHE A 23 8.91 4.02 9.47
N SER A 24 8.39 3.40 10.52
CA SER A 24 9.22 2.84 11.60
C SER A 24 10.08 1.67 11.10
N SER A 25 9.50 0.79 10.30
CA SER A 25 10.22 -0.33 9.67
C SER A 25 11.31 0.17 8.73
N LEU A 26 11.00 1.16 7.90
CA LEU A 26 11.94 1.74 6.95
C LEU A 26 13.08 2.46 7.68
N TYR A 27 12.79 3.23 8.72
CA TYR A 27 13.81 3.95 9.53
C TYR A 27 14.91 3.02 10.06
N VAL A 28 14.53 1.84 10.55
CA VAL A 28 15.51 0.85 11.05
C VAL A 28 16.36 0.28 9.92
N GLN A 29 15.83 0.18 8.70
CA GLN A 29 16.51 -0.39 7.54
C GLN A 29 17.37 0.63 6.78
N LEU A 30 17.06 1.94 6.90
CA LEU A 30 17.73 3.01 6.14
C LEU A 30 19.26 2.95 6.20
N PRO A 31 19.92 2.86 7.39
CA PRO A 31 21.39 2.91 7.44
C PRO A 31 22.06 1.75 6.73
N GLY A 32 21.45 0.55 6.76
CA GLY A 32 22.00 -0.65 6.13
C GLY A 32 21.72 -0.72 4.62
N LEU A 33 20.60 -0.15 4.18
CA LEU A 33 20.14 -0.28 2.80
C LEU A 33 20.57 0.90 1.93
N PHE A 34 20.32 2.13 2.40
CA PHE A 34 20.41 3.37 1.62
C PHE A 34 21.46 4.36 2.10
N GLY A 35 22.09 4.10 3.27
CA GLY A 35 23.20 4.90 3.77
C GLY A 35 24.39 4.91 2.81
N ASP A 36 25.37 5.78 3.04
CA ASP A 36 26.53 5.92 2.15
C ASP A 36 27.36 4.63 2.02
N ASN A 37 27.36 3.77 3.05
CA ASN A 37 27.96 2.43 3.04
C ASN A 37 26.92 1.30 2.91
N GLY A 38 25.69 1.64 2.53
CA GLY A 38 24.60 0.69 2.38
C GLY A 38 24.73 -0.18 1.13
N ILE A 39 23.88 -1.20 1.02
CA ILE A 39 23.83 -2.10 -0.14
C ILE A 39 23.56 -1.31 -1.43
N MET A 40 22.74 -0.26 -1.34
CA MET A 40 22.37 0.56 -2.48
C MET A 40 22.24 2.05 -2.09
N PRO A 41 23.36 2.80 -2.13
CA PRO A 41 23.40 4.18 -1.67
C PRO A 41 22.40 5.09 -2.40
N ALA A 42 21.61 5.84 -1.62
CA ALA A 42 20.60 6.75 -2.14
C ALA A 42 21.17 7.92 -2.96
N ASN A 43 22.42 8.29 -2.70
CA ASN A 43 23.14 9.35 -3.42
C ASN A 43 23.28 9.04 -4.93
N LEU A 44 23.37 7.76 -5.31
CA LEU A 44 23.41 7.31 -6.70
C LEU A 44 22.07 7.50 -7.42
N ALA A 45 20.95 7.40 -6.69
CA ALA A 45 19.60 7.49 -7.24
C ALA A 45 19.22 8.92 -7.63
N ILE A 46 19.58 9.90 -6.79
CA ILE A 46 19.19 11.30 -6.98
C ILE A 46 20.01 11.96 -8.10
N GLY A 47 21.22 11.43 -8.36
CA GLY A 47 22.20 12.00 -9.27
C GLY A 47 22.79 13.28 -8.69
N SER A 48 24.10 13.45 -8.80
CA SER A 48 24.86 14.60 -8.24
C SER A 48 24.58 15.94 -8.92
N LYS A 49 23.46 16.10 -9.63
CA LYS A 49 23.09 17.37 -10.25
C LYS A 49 22.33 18.20 -9.22
N GLU A 50 23.00 19.22 -8.71
CA GLU A 50 22.36 20.29 -7.95
C GLU A 50 21.24 20.89 -8.80
N ILE A 51 20.03 20.96 -8.23
CA ILE A 51 18.87 21.51 -8.92
C ILE A 51 18.97 23.04 -8.90
N THR A 52 19.24 23.61 -10.06
CA THR A 52 19.48 25.04 -10.20
C THR A 52 18.18 25.83 -10.38
N SER A 53 17.12 25.23 -10.94
CA SER A 53 15.82 25.89 -11.17
C SER A 53 14.61 25.10 -10.64
N TRP A 54 13.49 25.80 -10.39
CA TRP A 54 12.20 25.15 -10.05
C TRP A 54 11.62 24.36 -11.22
N GLU A 55 11.99 24.71 -12.45
CA GLU A 55 11.58 24.03 -13.68
C GLU A 55 12.25 22.65 -13.78
N GLU A 56 13.55 22.55 -13.45
CA GLU A 56 14.29 21.26 -13.39
C GLU A 56 13.74 20.31 -12.30
N LEU A 57 13.18 20.86 -11.21
CA LEU A 57 12.55 20.08 -10.15
C LEU A 57 11.23 19.46 -10.61
N LEU A 58 10.44 20.21 -11.41
CA LEU A 58 9.14 19.78 -11.93
C LEU A 58 9.26 18.89 -13.17
N GLU A 59 10.29 19.09 -14.00
CA GLU A 59 10.61 18.23 -15.14
C GLU A 59 11.25 16.90 -14.71
N GLY A 60 11.93 16.90 -13.56
CA GLY A 60 12.42 15.70 -12.91
C GLY A 60 11.35 14.95 -12.11
N GLN A 61 11.73 13.82 -11.50
CA GLN A 61 10.87 13.15 -10.52
C GLN A 61 10.77 14.02 -9.24
N PRO A 62 9.56 14.50 -8.87
CA PRO A 62 9.41 15.45 -7.77
C PRO A 62 9.54 14.74 -6.42
N THR A 63 10.76 14.71 -5.88
CA THR A 63 11.07 14.20 -4.52
C THR A 63 11.35 15.35 -3.55
N LEU A 64 10.89 15.24 -2.31
CA LEU A 64 11.29 16.17 -1.23
C LEU A 64 12.79 16.05 -0.92
N LEU A 65 13.37 14.86 -1.14
CA LEU A 65 14.79 14.59 -0.95
C LEU A 65 15.69 15.42 -1.88
N ARG A 66 15.21 15.79 -3.07
CA ARG A 66 15.91 16.69 -3.99
C ARG A 66 16.02 18.14 -3.49
N LEU A 67 15.19 18.53 -2.53
CA LEU A 67 15.25 19.84 -1.87
C LEU A 67 16.18 19.84 -0.64
N MET A 68 16.54 18.66 -0.10
CA MET A 68 17.39 18.54 1.09
C MET A 68 18.82 19.06 0.89
N PRO A 69 19.47 18.88 -0.29
CA PRO A 69 20.78 19.51 -0.54
C PRO A 69 20.75 21.04 -0.45
N LYS A 70 19.63 21.70 -0.82
CA LYS A 70 19.48 23.16 -0.64
C LYS A 70 19.41 23.59 0.83
N LEU A 71 19.02 22.67 1.72
CA LEU A 71 19.02 22.86 3.16
C LEU A 71 20.36 22.49 3.81
N GLY A 72 21.37 22.08 3.03
CA GLY A 72 22.69 21.65 3.51
C GLY A 72 22.69 20.27 4.17
N LEU A 73 21.64 19.46 3.94
CA LEU A 73 21.52 18.11 4.50
C LEU A 73 22.03 17.07 3.50
N SER A 74 22.72 16.05 4.02
CA SER A 74 23.09 14.86 3.23
C SER A 74 21.83 14.08 2.86
N THR A 75 21.90 13.29 1.78
CA THR A 75 20.76 12.48 1.31
C THR A 75 20.31 11.47 2.36
N GLU A 76 21.25 10.88 3.10
CA GLU A 76 20.98 9.95 4.21
C GLU A 76 20.21 10.66 5.34
N THR A 77 20.71 11.79 5.84
CA THR A 77 20.03 12.55 6.92
C THR A 77 18.67 13.08 6.46
N GLY A 78 18.52 13.40 5.17
CA GLY A 78 17.22 13.75 4.58
C GLY A 78 16.20 12.60 4.63
N MET A 79 16.62 11.37 4.35
CA MET A 79 15.75 10.19 4.43
C MET A 79 15.34 9.87 5.87
N ASP A 80 16.29 9.97 6.80
CA ASP A 80 16.04 9.80 8.24
C ASP A 80 15.03 10.83 8.75
N LEU A 81 15.22 12.10 8.37
CA LEU A 81 14.32 13.19 8.74
C LEU A 81 12.89 12.94 8.22
N LEU A 82 12.75 12.53 6.95
CA LEU A 82 11.43 12.20 6.38
C LEU A 82 10.77 11.04 7.12
N CYS A 83 11.53 10.01 7.49
CA CYS A 83 10.98 8.89 8.27
C CYS A 83 10.55 9.32 9.66
N ILE A 84 11.37 10.09 10.39
CA ILE A 84 11.04 10.57 11.73
C ILE A 84 9.81 11.48 11.68
N LEU A 85 9.74 12.41 10.72
CA LEU A 85 8.55 13.26 10.52
C LEU A 85 7.31 12.43 10.17
N GLY A 86 7.45 11.43 9.31
CA GLY A 86 6.38 10.49 8.97
C GLY A 86 5.88 9.72 10.20
N ILE A 87 6.78 9.24 11.05
CA ILE A 87 6.46 8.57 12.33
C ILE A 87 5.70 9.54 13.25
N LEU A 88 6.17 10.78 13.41
CA LEU A 88 5.52 11.76 14.28
C LEU A 88 4.11 12.12 13.80
N ILE A 89 3.94 12.40 12.51
CA ILE A 89 2.64 12.77 11.94
C ILE A 89 1.66 11.58 12.02
N SER A 90 2.12 10.37 11.66
CA SER A 90 1.28 9.17 11.73
C SER A 90 0.89 8.82 13.17
N PHE A 91 1.82 8.92 14.12
CA PHE A 91 1.54 8.77 15.55
C PHE A 91 0.50 9.78 16.04
N CYS A 92 0.64 11.06 15.67
CA CYS A 92 -0.36 12.09 15.98
C CYS A 92 -1.74 11.75 15.40
N CYS A 93 -1.82 11.21 14.18
CA CYS A 93 -3.09 10.78 13.57
C CYS A 93 -3.74 9.59 14.28
N VAL A 94 -2.91 8.67 14.82
CA VAL A 94 -3.38 7.52 15.61
C VAL A 94 -3.95 7.98 16.95
N VAL A 95 -3.28 8.91 17.64
CA VAL A 95 -3.66 9.37 18.98
C VAL A 95 -4.79 10.41 18.92
N PHE A 96 -4.70 11.39 18.04
CA PHE A 96 -5.62 12.52 17.98
C PHE A 96 -6.56 12.41 16.79
N TYR A 97 -7.87 12.35 17.08
CA TYR A 97 -8.90 12.39 16.04
C TYR A 97 -8.82 13.67 15.19
N SER A 98 -8.51 14.82 15.81
CA SER A 98 -8.40 16.10 15.12
C SER A 98 -7.28 16.17 14.09
N ALA A 99 -6.22 15.35 14.25
CA ALA A 99 -5.08 15.30 13.34
C ALA A 99 -5.36 14.44 12.08
N ARG A 100 -6.47 13.71 12.01
CA ARG A 100 -6.87 12.92 10.83
C ARG A 100 -7.52 13.78 9.76
N ASP A 101 -6.76 14.75 9.26
CA ASP A 101 -7.21 15.70 8.25
C ASP A 101 -6.51 15.47 6.90
N MET A 102 -7.06 16.10 5.86
CA MET A 102 -6.51 15.99 4.50
C MET A 102 -5.03 16.41 4.43
N VAL A 103 -4.63 17.41 5.21
CA VAL A 103 -3.26 17.94 5.21
C VAL A 103 -2.28 16.90 5.75
N SER A 104 -2.58 16.28 6.88
CA SER A 104 -1.71 15.26 7.48
C SER A 104 -1.53 14.05 6.55
N PHE A 105 -2.61 13.56 5.92
CA PHE A 105 -2.50 12.47 4.94
C PHE A 105 -1.76 12.88 3.66
N THR A 106 -1.90 14.13 3.21
CA THR A 106 -1.13 14.66 2.07
C THR A 106 0.35 14.70 2.39
N LEU A 107 0.72 15.17 3.59
CA LEU A 107 2.11 15.20 4.05
C LEU A 107 2.70 13.79 4.15
N LEU A 108 1.98 12.85 4.79
CA LEU A 108 2.40 11.44 4.88
C LEU A 108 2.61 10.82 3.50
N TRP A 109 1.67 11.05 2.58
CA TRP A 109 1.77 10.55 1.20
C TRP A 109 2.96 11.14 0.46
N MET A 110 3.18 12.45 0.53
CA MET A 110 4.33 13.12 -0.10
C MET A 110 5.67 12.64 0.46
N MET A 111 5.77 12.46 1.79
CA MET A 111 6.97 11.93 2.43
C MET A 111 7.24 10.49 1.97
N TYR A 112 6.22 9.64 1.93
CA TYR A 112 6.37 8.25 1.48
C TYR A 112 6.72 8.16 -0.01
N LEU A 113 6.07 8.97 -0.86
CA LEU A 113 6.37 9.04 -2.30
C LEU A 113 7.82 9.44 -2.55
N SER A 114 8.32 10.40 -1.77
CA SER A 114 9.71 10.83 -1.87
C SER A 114 10.69 9.71 -1.52
N LEU A 115 10.39 8.90 -0.49
CA LEU A 115 11.22 7.75 -0.13
C LEU A 115 11.13 6.66 -1.19
N TYR A 116 9.92 6.35 -1.68
CA TYR A 116 9.69 5.36 -2.73
C TYR A 116 10.47 5.65 -4.02
N GLN A 117 10.51 6.90 -4.47
CA GLN A 117 11.27 7.30 -5.67
C GLN A 117 12.78 7.06 -5.54
N VAL A 118 13.32 7.15 -4.32
CA VAL A 118 14.75 6.90 -4.05
C VAL A 118 15.02 5.44 -3.66
N GLY A 119 14.00 4.74 -3.17
CA GLY A 119 14.13 3.39 -2.63
C GLY A 119 14.36 2.27 -3.64
N GLN A 120 14.32 2.59 -4.95
CA GLN A 120 14.71 1.70 -6.05
C GLN A 120 14.16 0.27 -5.86
N THR A 121 14.97 -0.78 -6.01
CA THR A 121 14.52 -2.18 -5.98
C THR A 121 13.88 -2.62 -4.66
N PHE A 122 14.22 -1.99 -3.53
CA PHE A 122 13.72 -2.38 -2.21
C PHE A 122 12.38 -1.75 -1.84
N LEU A 123 12.03 -0.59 -2.40
CA LEU A 123 10.69 0.02 -2.25
C LEU A 123 9.80 -0.18 -3.47
N TRP A 124 10.28 -0.81 -4.55
CA TRP A 124 9.50 -1.09 -5.75
C TRP A 124 8.67 -2.39 -5.66
N PHE A 125 8.16 -2.71 -4.47
CA PHE A 125 7.24 -3.84 -4.29
C PHE A 125 5.79 -3.43 -4.46
N GLN A 126 4.93 -4.42 -4.75
CA GLN A 126 3.50 -4.23 -4.99
C GLN A 126 2.78 -3.61 -3.79
N TRP A 127 3.24 -3.89 -2.57
CA TRP A 127 2.66 -3.39 -1.32
C TRP A 127 2.93 -1.90 -1.12
N ASP A 128 4.12 -1.41 -1.50
CA ASP A 128 4.47 0.01 -1.46
C ASP A 128 3.64 0.83 -2.46
N ILE A 129 3.46 0.29 -3.66
CA ILE A 129 2.58 0.87 -4.67
C ILE A 129 1.14 0.92 -4.14
N LEU A 130 0.66 -0.18 -3.54
CA LEU A 130 -0.67 -0.23 -2.94
C LEU A 130 -0.82 0.81 -1.81
N LEU A 131 0.20 0.99 -0.97
CA LEU A 131 0.19 2.00 0.09
C LEU A 131 0.15 3.42 -0.48
N LEU A 132 0.87 3.71 -1.57
CA LEU A 132 0.81 4.99 -2.27
C LEU A 132 -0.56 5.24 -2.90
N GLU A 133 -1.15 4.24 -3.54
CA GLU A 133 -2.49 4.32 -4.14
C GLU A 133 -3.56 4.53 -3.06
N THR A 134 -3.49 3.76 -1.97
CA THR A 134 -4.42 3.89 -0.83
C THR A 134 -4.23 5.22 -0.11
N GLY A 135 -2.99 5.64 0.08
CA GLY A 135 -2.63 6.94 0.66
C GLY A 135 -3.23 8.10 -0.13
N PHE A 136 -3.10 8.08 -1.46
CA PHE A 136 -3.74 9.06 -2.32
C PHE A 136 -5.26 9.07 -2.15
N LEU A 137 -5.89 7.89 -2.07
CA LEU A 137 -7.33 7.81 -1.79
C LEU A 137 -7.68 8.36 -0.40
N THR A 138 -6.83 8.17 0.62
CA THR A 138 -7.09 8.71 1.95
C THR A 138 -7.12 10.24 1.99
N ILE A 139 -6.36 10.91 1.12
CA ILE A 139 -6.44 12.37 0.96
C ILE A 139 -7.85 12.79 0.53
N LEU A 140 -8.47 12.06 -0.41
CA LEU A 140 -9.83 12.34 -0.87
C LEU A 140 -10.92 11.95 0.14
N VAL A 141 -10.64 10.97 0.99
CA VAL A 141 -11.56 10.46 2.03
C VAL A 141 -11.51 11.34 3.28
N ALA A 142 -10.35 11.91 3.61
CA ALA A 142 -10.13 12.65 4.83
C ALA A 142 -10.96 13.94 4.89
N PRO A 143 -11.54 14.28 6.05
CA PRO A 143 -12.24 15.54 6.21
C PRO A 143 -11.28 16.73 6.11
N LEU A 144 -11.72 17.78 5.42
CA LEU A 144 -11.11 19.11 5.50
C LEU A 144 -11.49 19.75 6.84
N ASN A 145 -10.73 19.44 7.90
CA ASN A 145 -10.86 20.05 9.22
C ASN A 145 -10.18 21.44 9.29
N LEU A 146 -10.15 22.18 8.18
CA LEU A 146 -9.82 23.60 8.23
C LEU A 146 -10.98 24.29 8.97
N GLN A 147 -10.78 24.52 10.26
CA GLN A 147 -11.72 25.13 11.21
C GLN A 147 -12.29 26.49 10.77
N PHE A 148 -11.88 26.99 9.60
CA PHE A 148 -12.28 28.26 9.02
C PHE A 148 -13.50 28.17 8.08
N PHE A 149 -13.78 27.01 7.49
CA PHE A 149 -14.91 26.84 6.56
C PHE A 149 -15.87 25.78 7.08
N SER A 150 -16.83 26.23 7.89
CA SER A 150 -18.04 25.47 8.22
C SER A 150 -18.88 25.30 6.94
N SER A 151 -18.57 24.28 6.14
CA SER A 151 -19.41 23.90 5.02
C SER A 151 -20.10 22.57 5.32
N ARG A 152 -21.32 22.71 5.85
CA ARG A 152 -22.41 21.75 5.66
C ARG A 152 -22.45 21.40 4.17
N HIS A 153 -22.17 20.15 3.80
CA HIS A 153 -22.83 19.34 2.75
C HIS A 153 -22.04 18.03 2.53
N HIS A 154 -22.45 16.98 3.25
CA HIS A 154 -21.89 15.62 3.17
C HIS A 154 -22.37 14.89 1.90
N HIS A 155 -21.74 15.13 0.75
CA HIS A 155 -21.93 14.31 -0.47
C HIS A 155 -20.67 13.53 -0.91
N HIS A 156 -19.52 13.77 -0.26
CA HIS A 156 -18.24 13.13 -0.58
C HIS A 156 -18.16 11.63 -0.22
N ASP A 157 -19.02 11.12 0.67
CA ASP A 157 -18.91 9.75 1.20
C ASP A 157 -19.22 8.66 0.16
N ARG A 158 -20.03 8.95 -0.86
CA ARG A 158 -20.40 7.92 -1.86
C ARG A 158 -19.29 7.65 -2.87
N ILE A 159 -18.63 8.70 -3.35
CA ILE A 159 -17.56 8.61 -4.36
C ILE A 159 -16.29 8.03 -3.73
N SER A 160 -15.91 8.54 -2.55
CA SER A 160 -14.73 8.07 -1.81
C SER A 160 -14.83 6.58 -1.45
N LEU A 161 -15.97 6.12 -0.90
CA LEU A 161 -16.18 4.69 -0.62
C LEU A 161 -16.29 3.84 -1.88
N TRP A 162 -16.70 4.40 -3.01
CA TRP A 162 -16.68 3.69 -4.29
C TRP A 162 -15.25 3.50 -4.80
N LEU A 163 -14.38 4.51 -4.63
CA LEU A 163 -12.95 4.39 -4.98
C LEU A 163 -12.23 3.34 -4.12
N VAL A 164 -12.55 3.25 -2.82
CA VAL A 164 -12.01 2.18 -1.96
C VAL A 164 -12.46 0.79 -2.45
N ARG A 165 -13.73 0.65 -2.86
CA ARG A 165 -14.23 -0.61 -3.47
C ARG A 165 -13.54 -0.93 -4.78
N TRP A 166 -13.32 0.08 -5.62
CA TRP A 166 -12.58 -0.07 -6.86
C TRP A 166 -11.14 -0.54 -6.60
N LEU A 167 -10.47 0.03 -5.59
CA LEU A 167 -9.13 -0.39 -5.20
C LEU A 167 -9.09 -1.86 -4.76
N LEU A 168 -10.04 -2.29 -3.91
CA LEU A 168 -10.15 -3.69 -3.48
C LEU A 168 -10.41 -4.64 -4.65
N PHE A 169 -11.31 -4.26 -5.56
CA PHE A 169 -11.54 -4.99 -6.80
C PHE A 169 -10.25 -5.11 -7.62
N ARG A 170 -9.58 -3.98 -7.88
CA ARG A 170 -8.36 -3.92 -8.68
C ARG A 170 -7.25 -4.77 -8.06
N LEU A 171 -7.08 -4.72 -6.74
CA LEU A 171 -6.07 -5.50 -6.03
C LEU A 171 -6.25 -6.99 -6.28
N MET A 172 -7.45 -7.52 -6.02
CA MET A 172 -7.74 -8.94 -6.22
C MET A 172 -7.69 -9.34 -7.69
N PHE A 173 -8.30 -8.53 -8.55
CA PHE A 173 -8.35 -8.79 -9.98
C PHE A 173 -6.95 -8.78 -10.62
N ALA A 174 -6.10 -7.81 -10.26
CA ALA A 174 -4.73 -7.74 -10.75
C ALA A 174 -3.90 -8.95 -10.28
N SER A 175 -4.05 -9.39 -9.01
CA SER A 175 -3.40 -10.61 -8.51
C SER A 175 -3.72 -11.83 -9.39
N GLY A 176 -4.99 -12.03 -9.71
CA GLY A 176 -5.44 -13.16 -10.54
C GLY A 176 -4.99 -13.05 -12.01
N VAL A 177 -5.13 -11.87 -12.61
CA VAL A 177 -4.77 -11.66 -14.02
C VAL A 177 -3.27 -11.80 -14.24
N VAL A 178 -2.42 -11.26 -13.35
CA VAL A 178 -0.96 -11.35 -13.49
C VAL A 178 -0.49 -12.81 -13.47
N LYS A 179 -1.15 -13.69 -12.70
CA LYS A 179 -0.84 -15.12 -12.69
C LYS A 179 -1.07 -15.76 -14.06
N LEU A 180 -2.12 -15.38 -14.78
CA LEU A 180 -2.40 -15.88 -16.13
C LEU A 180 -1.48 -15.24 -17.18
N THR A 181 -1.26 -13.93 -17.10
CA THR A 181 -0.43 -13.19 -18.06
C THR A 181 1.07 -13.43 -17.88
N SER A 182 1.50 -13.96 -16.73
CA SER A 182 2.89 -14.33 -16.48
C SER A 182 3.44 -15.38 -17.45
N GLY A 183 2.56 -16.13 -18.14
CA GLY A 183 2.95 -17.21 -19.04
C GLY A 183 3.63 -18.39 -18.36
N CYS A 184 3.59 -18.46 -17.02
CA CYS A 184 4.28 -19.51 -16.28
C CYS A 184 3.57 -20.86 -16.45
N PRO A 185 4.29 -21.94 -16.84
CA PRO A 185 3.70 -23.26 -17.05
C PRO A 185 3.02 -23.85 -15.81
N THR A 186 3.46 -23.48 -14.60
CA THR A 186 2.90 -24.00 -13.34
C THR A 186 1.53 -23.42 -13.02
N TRP A 187 1.31 -22.14 -13.33
CA TRP A 187 0.03 -21.46 -13.19
C TRP A 187 -0.99 -22.02 -14.20
N TRP A 188 -0.59 -22.16 -15.46
CA TRP A 188 -1.43 -22.78 -16.51
C TRP A 188 -1.67 -24.28 -16.28
N GLY A 189 -0.70 -24.99 -15.71
CA GLY A 189 -0.80 -26.41 -15.36
C GLY A 189 -1.51 -26.71 -14.03
N LEU A 190 -2.02 -25.68 -13.33
CA LEU A 190 -2.67 -25.77 -12.01
C LEU A 190 -1.79 -26.39 -10.91
N THR A 191 -0.46 -26.44 -11.11
CA THR A 191 0.49 -26.98 -10.14
C THR A 191 1.19 -25.89 -9.33
N ALA A 192 0.87 -24.62 -9.54
CA ALA A 192 1.50 -23.51 -8.83
C ALA A 192 1.48 -23.68 -7.29
N LEU A 193 0.36 -24.15 -6.73
CA LEU A 193 0.24 -24.36 -5.28
C LEU A 193 1.11 -25.50 -4.74
N THR A 194 1.61 -26.42 -5.57
CA THR A 194 2.52 -27.47 -5.07
C THR A 194 3.88 -26.89 -4.68
N VAL A 195 4.32 -25.84 -5.39
CA VAL A 195 5.58 -25.14 -5.13
C VAL A 195 5.37 -23.91 -4.25
N HIS A 196 4.19 -23.32 -4.28
CA HIS A 196 3.89 -22.08 -3.56
C HIS A 196 4.21 -22.18 -2.07
N PHE A 197 3.68 -23.17 -1.36
CA PHE A 197 3.88 -23.36 0.08
C PHE A 197 5.34 -23.60 0.49
N GLU A 198 6.16 -24.15 -0.42
CA GLU A 198 7.59 -24.34 -0.17
C GLU A 198 8.39 -23.04 -0.37
N SER A 199 8.02 -22.27 -1.39
CA SER A 199 8.73 -21.05 -1.81
C SER A 199 8.29 -19.76 -1.10
N GLN A 200 7.38 -19.84 -0.12
CA GLN A 200 6.93 -18.67 0.64
C GLN A 200 8.09 -18.02 1.41
N CYS A 201 8.21 -16.70 1.32
CA CYS A 201 9.26 -15.96 2.03
C CYS A 201 9.08 -16.02 3.57
N ILE A 202 7.85 -16.23 4.05
CA ILE A 202 7.51 -16.36 5.47
C ILE A 202 6.64 -17.63 5.60
N PRO A 203 7.25 -18.83 5.60
CA PRO A 203 6.50 -20.07 5.64
C PRO A 203 5.83 -20.22 7.02
N THR A 204 4.53 -20.49 7.02
CA THR A 204 3.81 -20.78 8.26
C THR A 204 3.92 -22.27 8.58
N ALA A 205 3.73 -22.66 9.85
CA ALA A 205 3.69 -24.08 10.21
C ALA A 205 2.57 -24.84 9.46
N LEU A 206 1.50 -24.14 9.07
CA LEU A 206 0.41 -24.69 8.26
C LEU A 206 0.82 -24.91 6.80
N ALA A 207 1.64 -24.02 6.22
CA ALA A 207 2.17 -24.18 4.87
C ALA A 207 2.81 -25.55 4.67
N TRP A 208 3.54 -26.04 5.67
CA TRP A 208 4.12 -27.39 5.65
C TRP A 208 3.05 -28.48 5.54
N PHE A 209 1.96 -28.41 6.31
CA PHE A 209 0.87 -29.38 6.22
C PHE A 209 0.14 -29.29 4.87
N PHE A 210 -0.09 -28.08 4.36
CA PHE A 210 -0.74 -27.87 3.06
C PHE A 210 0.12 -28.39 1.90
N HIS A 211 1.44 -28.26 1.99
CA HIS A 211 2.35 -28.81 0.99
C HIS A 211 2.22 -30.34 0.83
N HIS A 212 1.95 -31.06 1.92
CA HIS A 212 1.79 -32.52 1.90
C HIS A 212 0.39 -33.01 1.51
N LEU A 213 -0.54 -32.11 1.17
CA LEU A 213 -1.87 -32.50 0.70
C LEU A 213 -1.81 -33.17 -0.68
N PRO A 214 -2.77 -34.06 -0.99
CA PRO A 214 -2.76 -34.77 -2.25
C PRO A 214 -2.87 -33.80 -3.44
N GLN A 215 -2.17 -34.10 -4.53
CA GLN A 215 -2.05 -33.21 -5.69
C GLN A 215 -3.40 -32.78 -6.29
N TRP A 216 -4.42 -33.65 -6.25
CA TRP A 216 -5.75 -33.29 -6.75
C TRP A 216 -6.37 -32.15 -5.94
N PHE A 217 -6.12 -32.12 -4.63
CA PHE A 217 -6.62 -31.07 -3.74
C PHE A 217 -5.88 -29.77 -3.99
N LEU A 218 -4.56 -29.82 -4.16
CA LEU A 218 -3.76 -28.63 -4.50
C LEU A 218 -4.16 -28.03 -5.87
N LYS A 219 -4.44 -28.88 -6.87
CA LYS A 219 -4.96 -28.43 -8.16
C LYS A 219 -6.34 -27.80 -8.02
N LEU A 220 -7.23 -28.39 -7.21
CA LEU A 220 -8.55 -27.83 -6.92
C LEU A 220 -8.44 -26.47 -6.22
N SER A 221 -7.55 -26.35 -5.23
CA SER A 221 -7.27 -25.08 -4.55
C SER A 221 -6.73 -24.04 -5.52
N CYS A 222 -5.91 -24.42 -6.50
CA CYS A 222 -5.40 -23.49 -7.52
C CYS A 222 -6.55 -22.94 -8.39
N VAL A 223 -7.51 -23.79 -8.75
CA VAL A 223 -8.74 -23.35 -9.45
C VAL A 223 -9.58 -22.46 -8.55
N ALA A 224 -9.73 -22.79 -7.27
CA ALA A 224 -10.46 -21.96 -6.31
C ALA A 224 -9.82 -20.57 -6.17
N THR A 225 -8.48 -20.47 -6.11
CA THR A 225 -7.76 -19.19 -6.12
C THR A 225 -8.10 -18.36 -7.35
N TYR A 226 -8.11 -18.95 -8.55
CA TYR A 226 -8.51 -18.22 -9.76
C TYR A 226 -9.96 -17.72 -9.70
N LEU A 227 -10.87 -18.53 -9.18
CA LEU A 227 -12.26 -18.13 -9.00
C LEU A 227 -12.40 -16.98 -7.98
N ILE A 228 -11.62 -17.01 -6.90
CA ILE A 228 -11.70 -15.96 -5.88
C ILE A 228 -11.03 -14.66 -6.34
N GLU A 229 -10.00 -14.73 -7.17
CA GLU A 229 -9.27 -13.54 -7.62
C GLU A 229 -9.85 -12.90 -8.89
N ILE A 230 -10.56 -13.63 -9.75
CA ILE A 230 -11.01 -13.11 -11.05
C ILE A 230 -12.52 -12.85 -11.10
N PRO A 231 -13.42 -13.86 -11.03
CA PRO A 231 -14.85 -13.63 -11.13
C PRO A 231 -15.49 -13.09 -9.83
N ILE A 232 -15.03 -13.51 -8.65
CA ILE A 232 -15.62 -13.06 -7.38
C ILE A 232 -15.48 -11.54 -7.16
N PRO A 233 -14.37 -10.87 -7.48
CA PRO A 233 -14.26 -9.43 -7.29
C PRO A 233 -15.25 -8.63 -8.14
N LEU A 234 -15.70 -9.15 -9.30
CA LEU A 234 -16.75 -8.50 -10.11
C LEU A 234 -18.06 -8.36 -9.33
N LEU A 235 -18.31 -9.23 -8.35
CA LEU A 235 -19.50 -9.16 -7.49
C LEU A 235 -19.51 -7.93 -6.58
N PHE A 236 -18.38 -7.24 -6.38
CA PHE A 236 -18.37 -5.96 -5.66
C PHE A 236 -19.20 -4.87 -6.34
N PHE A 237 -19.34 -4.93 -7.67
CA PHE A 237 -20.16 -4.00 -8.44
C PHE A 237 -21.64 -4.39 -8.49
N SER A 238 -22.01 -5.56 -7.97
CA SER A 238 -23.41 -5.98 -7.94
C SER A 238 -24.25 -5.06 -7.02
N PRO A 239 -25.45 -4.64 -7.44
CA PRO A 239 -26.34 -3.84 -6.60
C PRO A 239 -26.85 -4.62 -5.37
N VAL A 240 -26.78 -5.95 -5.41
CA VAL A 240 -27.29 -6.83 -4.35
C VAL A 240 -26.36 -6.84 -3.14
N LYS A 241 -26.87 -6.55 -1.95
CA LYS A 241 -26.08 -6.50 -0.70
C LYS A 241 -25.46 -7.87 -0.35
N SER A 242 -26.22 -8.96 -0.51
CA SER A 242 -25.75 -10.31 -0.18
C SER A 242 -24.56 -10.75 -1.04
N MET A 243 -24.55 -10.41 -2.34
CA MET A 243 -23.44 -10.74 -3.23
C MET A 243 -22.16 -9.97 -2.85
N ARG A 244 -22.30 -8.72 -2.41
CA ARG A 244 -21.17 -7.91 -1.93
C ARG A 244 -20.58 -8.44 -0.61
N MET A 245 -21.44 -8.88 0.31
CA MET A 245 -20.98 -9.51 1.55
C MET A 245 -20.28 -10.83 1.28
N PHE A 246 -20.82 -11.65 0.36
CA PHE A 246 -20.18 -12.90 -0.07
C PHE A 246 -18.81 -12.65 -0.70
N ALA A 247 -18.68 -11.65 -1.57
CA ALA A 247 -17.40 -11.25 -2.15
C ALA A 247 -16.39 -10.81 -1.07
N PHE A 248 -16.83 -10.05 -0.08
CA PHE A 248 -15.97 -9.63 1.03
C PHE A 248 -15.46 -10.81 1.88
N TYR A 249 -16.35 -11.73 2.29
CA TYR A 249 -15.95 -12.87 3.11
C TYR A 249 -15.05 -13.87 2.36
N SER A 250 -15.40 -14.19 1.11
CA SER A 250 -14.61 -15.10 0.27
C SER A 250 -13.18 -14.59 0.01
N GLN A 251 -13.00 -13.26 -0.09
CA GLN A 251 -11.68 -12.67 -0.24
C GLN A 251 -10.90 -12.63 1.08
N GLY A 252 -11.56 -12.34 2.20
CA GLY A 252 -10.93 -12.39 3.53
C GLY A 252 -10.35 -13.76 3.85
N GLU A 253 -11.07 -14.84 3.51
CA GLU A 253 -10.58 -16.21 3.67
C GLU A 253 -9.45 -16.54 2.68
N SER A 254 -9.50 -16.01 1.45
CA SER A 254 -8.44 -16.23 0.46
C SER A 254 -7.14 -15.51 0.79
N SER A 255 -7.19 -14.31 1.39
CA SER A 255 -5.98 -13.59 1.82
C SER A 255 -5.28 -14.30 2.98
N VAL A 256 -6.05 -14.97 3.85
CA VAL A 256 -5.50 -15.86 4.87
C VAL A 256 -4.89 -17.11 4.20
N ASN A 257 -5.58 -17.73 3.24
CA ASN A 257 -5.06 -18.93 2.57
C ASN A 257 -3.88 -18.68 1.60
N SER A 258 -3.64 -17.44 1.16
CA SER A 258 -2.46 -17.07 0.36
C SER A 258 -1.27 -16.65 1.23
N THR A 259 -1.49 -16.42 2.53
CA THR A 259 -0.44 -16.17 3.53
C THR A 259 -0.18 -17.37 4.43
N LEU A 260 -1.09 -18.35 4.46
CA LEU A 260 -0.89 -19.70 4.98
C LEU A 260 -0.23 -20.61 3.93
#